data_AF-A0A355T0B1-F1
#
_entry.id   AF-A0A355T0B1-F1
#
_cell.length_a   1.000
_cell.length_b   1.000
_cell.length_c   1.000
_cell.angle_alpha   90.00
_cell.angle_beta   90.00
_cell.angle_gamma   90.00
#
_symmetry.space_group_name_H-M   'P 1'
#
loop_
_entity.id
_entity.type
_entity.pdbx_description
1 polymer ?
#
loop_
_entity_poly.entity_id
_entity_poly.type
_entity_poly.pdbx_seq_one_letter_code
_entity_poly.pdbx_strand_id
1 'polypeptide(L)'
;MLTKKFTATLMMSAAMLMPVHAAEGMAGFTLEEVVPGSAFHGIHGITFTSDNRLLAGSVLGRAIYEIDAETGDTSIYIDAPEGMADDLEEGPNGELGWTAFLDGKYYLRTKDGE
;
A
#
# COMPACT_ATOMS: atom_id res chain seq x y z
N MET A 1 -40.35 -40.79 64.79
CA MET A 1 -38.98 -40.27 64.95
C MET A 1 -38.39 -40.00 63.58
N LEU A 2 -37.60 -38.92 63.46
CA LEU A 2 -36.67 -38.57 62.37
C LEU A 2 -37.28 -38.15 61.02
N THR A 3 -36.89 -37.08 60.31
CA THR A 3 -36.09 -35.87 60.58
C THR A 3 -36.36 -34.93 59.41
N LYS A 4 -36.54 -33.62 59.68
CA LYS A 4 -36.55 -32.57 58.65
C LYS A 4 -35.18 -32.50 57.97
N LYS A 5 -35.11 -32.48 56.65
CA LYS A 5 -33.93 -32.03 55.91
C LYS A 5 -34.25 -30.72 55.19
N PHE A 6 -33.67 -29.64 55.69
CA PHE A 6 -33.47 -28.41 54.95
C PHE A 6 -32.36 -28.65 53.94
N THR A 7 -32.59 -28.35 52.67
CA THR A 7 -31.51 -28.16 51.70
C THR A 7 -31.75 -26.80 51.05
N ALA A 8 -30.78 -25.92 51.22
CA ALA A 8 -30.77 -24.56 50.71
C ALA A 8 -30.77 -24.56 49.17
N THR A 9 -31.69 -23.82 48.57
CA THR A 9 -31.71 -23.55 47.13
C THR A 9 -30.66 -22.49 46.81
N LEU A 10 -29.62 -22.89 46.08
CA LEU A 10 -28.61 -22.00 45.52
C LEU A 10 -29.23 -21.20 44.36
N MET A 11 -29.29 -19.87 44.47
CA MET A 11 -29.64 -19.01 43.34
C MET A 11 -28.52 -19.06 42.29
N MET A 12 -28.77 -19.75 41.18
CA MET A 12 -27.88 -19.72 40.02
C MET A 12 -28.21 -18.46 39.23
N SER A 13 -27.34 -17.45 39.36
CA SER A 13 -27.44 -16.21 38.58
C SER A 13 -27.28 -16.55 37.11
N ALA A 14 -28.35 -16.40 36.32
CA ALA A 14 -28.27 -16.51 34.87
C ALA A 14 -27.54 -15.28 34.34
N ALA A 15 -26.25 -15.43 34.05
CA ALA A 15 -25.51 -14.45 33.29
C ALA A 15 -26.13 -14.38 31.88
N MET A 16 -26.82 -13.27 31.59
CA MET A 16 -27.27 -12.98 30.24
C MET A 16 -26.04 -12.89 29.34
N LEU A 17 -25.88 -13.88 28.46
CA LEU A 17 -24.97 -13.82 27.32
C LEU A 17 -25.52 -12.75 26.37
N MET A 18 -25.02 -11.54 26.48
CA MET A 18 -25.19 -10.56 25.41
C MET A 18 -24.42 -11.10 24.19
N PRO A 19 -25.05 -11.25 23.01
CA PRO A 19 -24.30 -11.50 21.80
C PRO A 19 -23.40 -10.28 21.58
N VAL A 20 -22.09 -10.50 21.55
CA VAL A 20 -21.15 -9.53 21.01
C VAL A 20 -21.57 -9.31 19.56
N HIS A 21 -22.26 -8.21 19.29
CA HIS A 21 -22.36 -7.71 17.92
C HIS A 21 -20.93 -7.34 17.53
N ALA A 22 -20.29 -8.21 16.74
CA ALA A 22 -19.16 -7.80 15.94
C ALA A 22 -19.63 -6.60 15.14
N ALA A 23 -18.93 -5.48 15.27
CA ALA A 23 -19.16 -4.36 14.36
C ALA A 23 -18.99 -4.90 12.94
N GLU A 24 -20.07 -4.91 12.16
CA GLU A 24 -19.97 -5.14 10.72
C GLU A 24 -19.16 -3.95 10.17
N GLY A 25 -17.85 -4.13 10.07
CA GLY A 25 -16.95 -3.16 9.49
C GLY A 25 -17.35 -2.91 8.05
N MET A 26 -17.39 -1.64 7.65
CA MET A 26 -17.65 -1.23 6.27
C MET A 26 -16.87 -2.12 5.29
N ALA A 27 -17.57 -2.87 4.44
CA ALA A 27 -16.98 -3.43 3.23
C ALA A 27 -16.53 -2.28 2.32
N GLY A 28 -15.40 -2.35 1.61
CA GLY A 28 -14.45 -3.45 1.53
C GLY A 28 -13.26 -3.02 0.68
N PHE A 29 -12.07 -3.26 1.21
CA PHE A 29 -10.82 -3.25 0.44
C PHE A 29 -10.14 -4.57 0.72
N THR A 30 -9.59 -5.19 -0.32
CA THR A 30 -8.68 -6.32 -0.20
C THR A 30 -7.26 -5.81 -0.29
N LEU A 31 -6.39 -6.30 0.57
CA LEU A 31 -4.96 -6.07 0.45
C LEU A 31 -4.38 -7.14 -0.48
N GLU A 32 -3.66 -6.70 -1.50
CA GLU A 32 -2.92 -7.56 -2.42
C GLU A 32 -1.48 -7.06 -2.52
N GLU A 33 -0.54 -8.00 -2.52
CA GLU A 33 0.86 -7.72 -2.80
C GLU A 33 1.05 -7.71 -4.32
N VAL A 34 1.33 -6.53 -4.89
CA VAL A 34 1.54 -6.38 -6.35
C VAL A 34 2.94 -6.85 -6.75
N VAL A 35 3.97 -6.39 -6.02
CA VAL A 35 5.36 -6.78 -6.26
C VAL A 35 5.95 -7.29 -4.95
N PRO A 36 6.47 -8.53 -4.90
CA PRO A 36 7.18 -9.01 -3.73
C PRO A 36 8.50 -8.27 -3.52
N GLY A 37 9.23 -8.58 -2.45
CA GLY A 37 10.55 -8.01 -2.22
C GLY A 37 11.44 -8.07 -3.47
N SER A 38 11.85 -6.92 -3.99
CA SER A 38 12.49 -6.78 -5.32
C SER A 38 13.77 -5.96 -5.28
N ALA A 39 14.45 -5.86 -6.43
CA ALA A 39 15.68 -5.10 -6.61
C ALA A 39 15.48 -3.57 -6.63
N PHE A 40 14.33 -3.04 -6.18
CA PHE A 40 14.09 -1.60 -6.18
C PHE A 40 15.04 -0.81 -5.28
N HIS A 41 15.68 -1.46 -4.29
CA HIS A 41 16.44 -0.77 -3.24
C HIS A 41 15.57 0.24 -2.45
N GLY A 42 14.24 0.02 -2.44
CA GLY A 42 13.23 0.87 -1.80
C GLY A 42 12.48 1.77 -2.78
N ILE A 43 11.15 1.67 -2.79
CA ILE A 43 10.26 2.62 -3.47
C ILE A 43 9.99 3.80 -2.54
N HIS A 44 10.03 5.01 -3.08
CA HIS A 44 9.73 6.26 -2.36
C HIS A 44 8.44 6.89 -2.88
N GLY A 45 8.31 6.98 -4.20
CA GLY A 45 7.15 7.57 -4.87
C GLY A 45 6.51 6.59 -5.85
N ILE A 46 5.22 6.77 -6.12
CA ILE A 46 4.45 5.97 -7.06
C ILE A 46 3.41 6.83 -7.76
N THR A 47 3.18 6.59 -9.05
CA THR A 47 2.13 7.28 -9.81
C THR A 47 1.56 6.37 -10.89
N PHE A 48 0.31 6.65 -11.28
CA PHE A 48 -0.27 6.13 -12.51
C PHE A 48 -0.28 7.24 -13.55
N THR A 49 0.26 6.96 -14.72
CA THR A 49 0.15 7.88 -15.86
C THR A 49 -1.21 7.76 -16.53
N SER A 50 -1.56 8.75 -17.35
CA SER A 50 -2.78 8.83 -18.14
C SER A 50 -2.93 7.71 -19.18
N ASP A 51 -1.83 7.07 -19.58
CA ASP A 51 -1.80 5.85 -20.40
C ASP A 51 -1.75 4.55 -19.56
N ASN A 52 -2.10 4.63 -18.27
CA ASN A 52 -2.27 3.52 -17.34
C ASN A 52 -0.99 2.73 -17.04
N ARG A 53 0.15 3.42 -16.97
CA ARG A 53 1.43 2.83 -16.53
C ARG A 53 1.64 3.11 -15.06
N LEU A 54 1.99 2.07 -14.29
CA LEU A 54 2.36 2.21 -12.89
C LEU A 54 3.87 2.44 -12.79
N LEU A 55 4.27 3.64 -12.37
CA LEU A 55 5.67 4.00 -12.23
C LEU A 55 6.04 4.13 -10.75
N ALA A 56 7.20 3.61 -10.38
CA ALA A 56 7.72 3.66 -9.01
C ALA A 56 9.14 4.25 -8.98
N GLY A 57 9.33 5.28 -8.16
CA GLY A 57 10.61 5.95 -7.97
C GLY A 57 11.46 5.30 -6.88
N SER A 58 12.77 5.16 -7.14
CA SER A 58 13.75 4.71 -6.15
C SER A 58 14.86 5.74 -5.97
N VAL A 59 15.01 6.25 -4.75
CA VAL A 59 16.11 7.15 -4.38
C VAL A 59 17.43 6.40 -4.30
N LEU A 60 17.49 5.27 -3.60
CA LEU A 60 18.74 4.52 -3.43
C LEU A 60 19.14 3.75 -4.68
N GLY A 61 18.16 3.20 -5.41
CA GLY A 61 18.37 2.56 -6.70
C GLY A 61 18.63 3.57 -7.82
N ARG A 62 18.35 4.85 -7.59
CA ARG A 62 18.52 5.96 -8.54
C ARG A 62 17.83 5.71 -9.88
N ALA A 63 16.69 5.02 -9.87
CA ALA A 63 15.97 4.58 -11.06
C ALA A 63 14.45 4.74 -10.87
N ILE A 64 13.73 4.95 -11.98
CA ILE A 64 12.28 4.83 -12.05
C ILE A 64 11.98 3.49 -12.71
N TYR A 65 11.16 2.69 -12.04
CA TYR A 65 10.67 1.41 -12.54
C TYR A 65 9.27 1.56 -13.11
N GLU A 66 8.98 0.79 -14.15
CA GLU A 66 7.61 0.49 -14.56
C GLU A 66 7.22 -0.87 -14.01
N ILE A 67 6.00 -0.95 -13.48
CA ILE A 67 5.43 -2.14 -12.86
C ILE A 67 4.17 -2.52 -13.65
N ASP A 68 4.08 -3.77 -14.07
CA ASP A 68 2.81 -4.34 -14.50
C ASP A 68 1.96 -4.59 -13.25
N ALA A 69 0.84 -3.87 -13.12
CA ALA A 69 -0.01 -3.95 -11.93
C ALA A 69 -0.81 -5.26 -11.84
N GLU A 70 -0.93 -6.03 -12.94
CA GLU A 70 -1.63 -7.31 -12.97
C GLU A 70 -0.69 -8.48 -12.67
N THR A 71 0.54 -8.44 -13.20
CA THR A 71 1.51 -9.54 -13.07
C THR A 71 2.58 -9.32 -12.00
N GLY A 72 2.81 -8.06 -11.61
CA GLY A 72 3.92 -7.68 -10.75
C GLY A 72 5.28 -7.66 -11.44
N ASP A 73 5.34 -7.86 -12.76
CA ASP A 73 6.57 -7.78 -13.53
C ASP A 73 7.12 -6.35 -13.51
N THR A 74 8.45 -6.21 -13.50
CA THR A 74 9.11 -4.92 -13.32
C THR A 74 10.17 -4.70 -14.38
N SER A 75 10.30 -3.47 -14.85
CA SER A 75 11.35 -3.06 -15.79
C SER A 75 11.85 -1.66 -15.47
N ILE A 76 13.04 -1.31 -15.97
CA ILE A 76 13.59 0.04 -15.81
C ILE A 76 12.95 0.96 -16.84
N TYR A 77 12.31 2.04 -16.37
CA TYR A 77 11.77 3.09 -17.21
C TYR A 77 12.77 4.24 -17.43
N ILE A 78 13.40 4.71 -16.35
CA ILE A 78 14.54 5.64 -16.40
C ILE A 78 15.63 5.04 -15.53
N ASP A 79 16.78 4.75 -16.14
CA ASP A 79 17.90 4.11 -15.46
C ASP A 79 18.69 5.12 -14.60
N ALA A 80 19.55 4.60 -13.75
CA ALA A 80 20.52 5.39 -13.03
C ALA A 80 21.55 6.01 -14.00
N PRO A 81 22.04 7.23 -13.71
CA PRO A 81 21.75 8.03 -12.51
C PRO A 81 20.52 8.95 -12.62
N GLU A 82 19.93 9.15 -13.80
CA GLU A 82 18.88 10.17 -14.05
C GLU A 82 17.53 9.82 -13.43
N GLY A 83 17.24 8.52 -13.23
CA GLY A 83 15.97 8.05 -12.68
C GLY A 83 15.83 8.17 -11.16
N MET A 84 16.70 8.86 -10.44
CA MET A 84 16.53 8.99 -9.00
C MET A 84 15.29 9.80 -8.65
N ALA A 85 14.28 9.15 -8.05
CA ALA A 85 12.99 9.76 -7.75
C ALA A 85 12.55 9.44 -6.32
N ASP A 86 12.33 10.49 -5.53
CA ASP A 86 11.63 10.44 -4.24
C ASP A 86 10.12 10.54 -4.48
N ASP A 87 9.68 11.62 -5.13
CA ASP A 87 8.34 11.76 -5.69
C ASP A 87 8.42 11.82 -7.22
N LEU A 88 7.35 11.37 -7.88
CA LEU A 88 7.13 11.50 -9.32
C LEU A 88 5.64 11.60 -9.63
N GLU A 89 5.26 12.39 -10.63
CA GLU A 89 3.86 12.58 -11.03
C GLU A 89 3.76 13.04 -12.50
N GLU A 90 2.71 12.60 -13.20
CA GLU A 90 2.40 13.08 -14.53
C GLU A 90 1.62 14.40 -14.47
N GLY A 91 2.15 15.43 -15.14
CA GLY A 91 1.49 16.71 -15.33
C GLY A 91 0.33 16.63 -16.33
N PRO A 92 -0.50 17.68 -16.40
CA PRO A 92 -1.71 17.69 -17.22
C PRO A 92 -1.47 17.63 -18.74
N ASN A 93 -0.23 17.88 -19.21
CA ASN A 93 0.12 17.74 -20.63
C ASN A 93 0.81 16.39 -20.92
N GLY A 94 0.97 15.54 -19.90
CA GLY A 94 1.64 14.25 -19.98
C GLY A 94 3.15 14.30 -19.77
N GLU A 95 3.67 15.41 -19.27
CA GLU A 95 5.05 15.52 -18.82
C GLU A 95 5.23 14.78 -17.48
N LEU A 96 6.27 13.97 -17.34
CA LEU A 96 6.60 13.33 -16.07
C LEU A 96 7.60 14.19 -15.30
N GLY A 97 7.24 14.66 -14.12
CA GLY A 97 8.13 15.37 -13.21
C GLY A 97 8.60 14.48 -12.07
N TRP A 98 9.86 14.59 -11.63
CA TRP A 98 10.34 13.87 -10.44
C TRP A 98 11.44 14.60 -9.66
N THR A 99 11.50 14.33 -8.36
CA THR A 99 12.45 14.95 -7.43
C THR A 99 13.65 14.04 -7.16
N ALA A 100 14.83 14.55 -7.45
CA ALA A 100 16.12 13.87 -7.29
C ALA A 100 16.91 14.54 -6.15
N PHE A 101 16.43 14.41 -4.91
CA PHE A 101 16.92 15.26 -3.81
C PHE A 101 18.39 15.03 -3.40
N LEU A 102 18.92 13.79 -3.48
CA LEU A 102 20.36 13.57 -3.22
C LEU A 102 21.27 14.27 -4.25
N ASP A 103 20.73 14.56 -5.43
CA ASP A 103 21.43 15.29 -6.50
C ASP A 103 21.11 16.79 -6.47
N GLY A 104 20.16 17.22 -5.63
CA GLY A 104 19.65 18.59 -5.61
C GLY A 104 18.94 19.00 -6.90
N LYS A 105 18.29 18.06 -7.60
CA LYS A 105 17.67 18.27 -8.91
C LYS A 105 16.17 18.02 -8.90
N TYR A 106 15.50 18.67 -9.85
CA TYR A 106 14.17 18.33 -10.33
C TYR A 106 14.29 18.06 -11.83
N TYR A 107 13.67 16.98 -12.28
CA TYR A 107 13.59 16.64 -13.69
C TYR A 107 12.15 16.81 -14.17
N LEU A 108 12.02 17.17 -15.43
CA LEU A 108 10.76 17.20 -16.16
C LEU A 108 11.05 16.56 -17.52
N ARG A 109 10.32 15.50 -17.86
CA ARG A 109 10.43 14.83 -19.16
C ARG A 109 9.13 14.98 -19.91
N THR A 110 9.17 15.64 -21.06
CA THR A 110 8.03 15.73 -21.96
C THR A 110 7.72 14.37 -22.61
N LYS A 111 6.53 14.22 -23.21
CA LYS A 111 6.18 13.01 -23.99
C LYS A 111 7.19 12.71 -25.11
N ASP A 112 7.81 13.74 -25.66
CA ASP A 112 8.80 13.61 -26.72
C ASP A 112 10.21 13.23 -26.19
N GLY A 113 10.38 13.20 -24.87
CA GLY A 113 11.55 12.65 -24.19
C GLY A 113 12.65 13.65 -23.83
N GLU A 114 12.48 14.94 -24.15
CA GLU A 114 13.33 16.03 -23.65
C GLU A 114 12.78 16.63 -22.34
#